data_AF-W2VS78-F1
#
_entry.id   AF-W2VS78-F1
#
_cell.length_a   1.000
_cell.length_b   1.000
_cell.length_c   1.000
_cell.angle_alpha   90.00
_cell.angle_beta   90.00
_cell.angle_gamma   90.00
#
_symmetry.space_group_name_H-M   'P 1'
#
loop_
_entity.id
_entity.type
_entity.pdbx_description
1 polymer ?
#
loop_
_entity_poly.entity_id
_entity_poly.type
_entity_poly.pdbx_seq_one_letter_code
_entity_poly.pdbx_strand_id
1 'polypeptide(L)'
;SIGSLITQTPQAVKAVRAAVTNNFAFDDGYIVFGHSLGGLLARGAIEEMNDHKAKRFISLAGLQNGQFLGPNAIEMAIEYGARPLTSIVPERVFNYSKYEPEDYYGKMQKDFTIFSIENPDTQLEYAQFNVQRWPQFGSWSTTNQFLPVYNNVNPCLPGNDQCIGDQHRRKTNFLKLEEAHFFASPVDDAIMPWESCIFGRYTEVDTLEEIETAFINRTVINMKDTLEYRDDTFGLRTLDERGGLHLHVAPNVTHSCWCVDEKYCKWAPVYDQYIYPILN
;
A
#
# COMPACT_ATOMS: atom_id res chain seq x y z
N SER A 1 -8.93 10.00 -2.65
CA SER A 1 -8.33 11.14 -1.93
C SER A 1 -6.84 11.13 -2.23
N ILE A 2 -6.25 12.26 -2.63
CA ILE A 2 -4.79 12.39 -2.83
C ILE A 2 -4.07 12.92 -1.58
N GLY A 3 -4.83 13.25 -0.52
CA GLY A 3 -4.28 13.79 0.71
C GLY A 3 -3.45 12.77 1.49
N SER A 4 -2.67 13.23 2.47
CA SER A 4 -1.86 12.37 3.32
C SER A 4 -2.66 11.26 4.02
N LEU A 5 -2.12 10.05 4.01
CA LEU A 5 -2.67 8.93 4.77
C LEU A 5 -2.43 9.11 6.28
N ILE A 6 -1.38 9.82 6.68
CA ILE A 6 -1.08 10.11 8.10
C ILE A 6 -2.24 10.85 8.76
N THR A 7 -2.79 11.86 8.06
CA THR A 7 -3.91 12.65 8.58
C THR A 7 -5.26 11.96 8.39
N GLN A 8 -5.38 11.09 7.38
CA GLN A 8 -6.60 10.34 7.11
C GLN A 8 -6.80 9.13 8.04
N THR A 9 -5.77 8.43 8.49
CA THR A 9 -5.97 7.23 9.34
C THR A 9 -6.74 7.53 10.63
N PRO A 10 -6.40 8.57 11.42
CA PRO A 10 -7.18 8.92 12.60
C PRO A 10 -8.63 9.31 12.27
N GLN A 11 -8.86 9.93 11.10
CA GLN A 11 -10.20 10.27 10.63
C GLN A 11 -10.99 9.01 10.23
N ALA A 12 -10.34 8.03 9.60
CA ALA A 12 -10.93 6.74 9.26
C ALA A 12 -11.33 5.97 10.52
N VAL A 13 -10.46 5.92 11.54
CA VAL A 13 -10.79 5.34 12.86
C VAL A 13 -12.02 6.02 13.47
N LYS A 14 -12.07 7.36 13.45
CA LYS A 14 -13.23 8.12 13.95
C LYS A 14 -14.50 7.82 13.16
N ALA A 15 -14.41 7.71 11.84
CA ALA A 15 -15.53 7.41 10.96
C ALA A 15 -16.08 6.01 11.21
N VAL A 16 -15.22 5.01 11.35
CA VAL A 16 -15.63 3.63 11.70
C VAL A 16 -16.34 3.62 13.05
N ARG A 17 -15.75 4.22 14.09
CA ARG A 17 -16.40 4.31 15.41
C ARG A 17 -17.76 4.98 15.34
N ALA A 18 -17.88 6.10 14.62
CA ALA A 18 -19.15 6.79 14.46
C ALA A 18 -20.21 5.95 13.73
N ALA A 19 -19.82 5.15 12.74
CA ALA A 19 -20.73 4.29 11.99
C ALA A 19 -21.24 3.09 12.81
N VAL A 20 -20.41 2.53 13.69
CA VAL A 20 -20.73 1.32 14.47
C VAL A 20 -21.34 1.61 15.84
N THR A 21 -21.09 2.79 16.40
CA THR A 21 -21.61 3.15 17.73
C THR A 21 -23.14 3.22 17.70
N ASN A 22 -23.78 2.53 18.65
CA ASN A 22 -25.25 2.43 18.77
C ASN A 22 -25.96 1.86 17.54
N ASN A 23 -25.27 1.05 16.74
CA ASN A 23 -25.85 0.38 15.59
C ASN A 23 -25.75 -1.15 15.76
N PHE A 24 -26.88 -1.75 16.13
CA PHE A 24 -26.99 -3.19 16.43
C PHE A 24 -26.61 -4.08 15.24
N ALA A 25 -26.64 -3.57 14.00
CA ALA A 25 -26.21 -4.31 12.82
C ALA A 25 -24.71 -4.69 12.86
N PHE A 26 -23.92 -4.06 13.74
CA PHE A 26 -22.48 -4.29 13.89
C PHE A 26 -22.09 -4.94 15.23
N ASP A 27 -23.07 -5.38 16.03
CA ASP A 27 -22.78 -5.99 17.35
C ASP A 27 -21.95 -7.27 17.22
N ASP A 28 -22.23 -8.06 16.17
CA ASP A 28 -21.53 -9.28 15.80
C ASP A 28 -20.29 -9.03 14.91
N GLY A 29 -19.85 -7.78 14.77
CA GLY A 29 -18.72 -7.40 13.93
C GLY A 29 -19.09 -7.01 12.51
N TYR A 30 -18.07 -6.78 11.67
CA TYR A 30 -18.25 -6.22 10.33
C TYR A 30 -17.14 -6.61 9.36
N ILE A 31 -17.44 -6.44 8.07
CA ILE A 31 -16.48 -6.56 6.97
C ILE A 31 -16.01 -5.14 6.60
N VAL A 32 -14.70 -4.98 6.43
CA VAL A 32 -14.10 -3.71 5.98
C VAL A 32 -13.69 -3.87 4.53
N PHE A 33 -14.13 -2.96 3.67
CA PHE A 33 -13.67 -2.84 2.29
C PHE A 33 -12.76 -1.63 2.12
N GLY A 34 -11.70 -1.79 1.33
CA GLY A 34 -10.89 -0.67 0.87
C GLY A 34 -10.43 -0.90 -0.56
N HIS A 35 -10.65 0.08 -1.43
CA HIS A 35 -10.17 0.08 -2.81
C HIS A 35 -9.00 1.05 -2.97
N SER A 36 -7.98 0.68 -3.74
CA SER A 36 -6.82 1.55 -4.02
C SER A 36 -6.16 2.04 -2.71
N LEU A 37 -5.83 3.33 -2.60
CA LEU A 37 -5.36 3.93 -1.33
C LEU A 37 -6.26 3.62 -0.13
N GLY A 38 -7.57 3.44 -0.35
CA GLY A 38 -8.53 3.03 0.66
C GLY A 38 -8.24 1.65 1.27
N GLY A 39 -7.60 0.74 0.54
CA GLY A 39 -7.15 -0.55 1.07
C GLY A 39 -6.08 -0.39 2.15
N LEU A 40 -5.05 0.41 1.88
CA LEU A 40 -4.01 0.69 2.86
C LEU A 40 -4.54 1.53 4.04
N LEU A 41 -5.43 2.50 3.77
CA LEU A 41 -6.09 3.30 4.81
C LEU A 41 -6.97 2.44 5.73
N ALA A 42 -7.74 1.51 5.17
CA ALA A 42 -8.57 0.56 5.92
C ALA A 42 -7.71 -0.34 6.81
N ARG A 43 -6.61 -0.88 6.28
CA ARG A 43 -5.63 -1.65 7.08
C ARG A 43 -5.08 -0.81 8.23
N GLY A 44 -4.68 0.43 7.95
CA GLY A 44 -4.19 1.33 8.99
C GLY A 44 -5.21 1.62 10.07
N ALA A 45 -6.49 1.82 9.71
CA ALA A 45 -7.55 2.02 10.69
C ALA A 45 -7.79 0.77 11.57
N ILE A 46 -7.73 -0.43 10.98
CA ILE A 46 -7.82 -1.71 11.72
C ILE A 46 -6.65 -1.80 12.71
N GLU A 47 -5.43 -1.62 12.23
CA GLU A 47 -4.22 -1.72 13.04
C GLU A 47 -4.17 -0.67 14.16
N GLU A 48 -4.80 0.49 13.95
CA GLU A 48 -4.82 1.57 14.95
C GLU A 48 -5.94 1.46 15.99
N MET A 49 -6.97 0.64 15.76
CA MET A 49 -8.21 0.65 16.54
C MET A 49 -8.36 -0.57 17.46
N ASN A 50 -7.86 -0.47 18.70
CA ASN A 50 -7.88 -1.59 19.67
C ASN A 50 -9.25 -2.25 19.90
N ASP A 51 -10.33 -1.51 19.73
CA ASP A 51 -11.71 -1.92 19.96
C ASP A 51 -12.45 -2.32 18.66
N HIS A 52 -11.75 -2.50 17.55
CA HIS A 52 -12.38 -2.93 16.31
C HIS A 52 -13.00 -4.33 16.42
N LYS A 53 -14.15 -4.50 15.76
CA LYS A 53 -14.84 -5.78 15.57
C LYS A 53 -14.82 -6.21 14.10
N ALA A 54 -13.85 -5.70 13.32
CA ALA A 54 -13.61 -6.16 11.95
C ALA A 54 -13.31 -7.66 11.97
N LYS A 55 -14.15 -8.45 11.30
CA LYS A 55 -13.98 -9.90 11.11
C LYS A 55 -13.21 -10.20 9.84
N ARG A 56 -13.61 -9.56 8.75
CA ARG A 56 -12.95 -9.73 7.45
C ARG A 56 -12.48 -8.38 6.91
N PHE A 57 -11.30 -8.37 6.31
CA PHE A 57 -10.78 -7.23 5.58
C PHE A 57 -10.65 -7.57 4.09
N ILE A 58 -11.23 -6.77 3.21
CA ILE A 58 -11.20 -6.94 1.77
C ILE A 58 -10.51 -5.73 1.14
N SER A 59 -9.30 -5.94 0.64
CA SER A 59 -8.48 -4.95 -0.06
C SER A 59 -8.55 -5.18 -1.56
N LEU A 60 -9.19 -4.27 -2.30
CA LEU A 60 -9.34 -4.31 -3.74
C LEU A 60 -8.27 -3.42 -4.41
N ALA A 61 -7.24 -4.02 -4.99
CA ALA A 61 -6.11 -3.30 -5.59
C ALA A 61 -5.48 -2.23 -4.67
N GLY A 62 -5.35 -2.53 -3.37
CA GLY A 62 -4.83 -1.58 -2.39
C GLY A 62 -3.31 -1.62 -2.27
N LEU A 63 -2.63 -0.48 -2.10
CA LEU A 63 -1.15 -0.39 -2.09
C LEU A 63 -0.50 -0.96 -0.81
N GLN A 64 -0.62 -2.26 -0.58
CA GLN A 64 -0.20 -2.86 0.69
C GLN A 64 1.31 -2.82 0.90
N ASN A 65 2.11 -2.90 -0.17
CA ASN A 65 3.56 -2.70 -0.11
C ASN A 65 4.04 -1.45 -0.86
N GLY A 66 3.13 -0.50 -1.11
CA GLY A 66 3.45 0.79 -1.71
C GLY A 66 3.67 0.80 -3.23
N GLN A 67 4.16 1.92 -3.74
CA GLN A 67 4.40 2.17 -5.16
C GLN A 67 5.90 2.40 -5.40
N PHE A 68 6.43 1.80 -6.46
CA PHE A 68 7.72 2.19 -7.01
C PHE A 68 7.71 1.96 -8.52
N LEU A 69 7.95 3.00 -9.30
CA LEU A 69 7.95 2.88 -10.74
C LEU A 69 9.26 2.22 -11.21
N GLY A 70 9.25 0.89 -11.28
CA GLY A 70 10.39 0.07 -11.68
C GLY A 70 10.34 -0.42 -13.13
N PRO A 71 11.28 -1.29 -13.54
CA PRO A 71 11.50 -1.67 -14.94
C PRO A 71 10.27 -2.22 -15.68
N ASN A 72 9.49 -3.08 -15.02
CA ASN A 72 8.34 -3.74 -15.65
C ASN A 72 7.18 -2.79 -15.97
N ALA A 73 7.20 -1.57 -15.47
CA ALA A 73 6.12 -0.60 -15.61
C ALA A 73 6.58 0.71 -16.27
N ILE A 74 7.88 0.87 -16.53
CA ILE A 74 8.44 2.17 -16.91
C ILE A 74 8.02 2.61 -18.31
N GLU A 75 7.99 1.69 -19.26
CA GLU A 75 7.59 1.95 -20.65
C GLU A 75 6.17 2.52 -20.71
N MET A 76 5.24 1.88 -20.01
CA MET A 76 3.86 2.34 -19.92
C MET A 76 3.77 3.72 -19.28
N ALA A 77 4.52 3.97 -18.20
CA ALA A 77 4.52 5.28 -17.57
C ALA A 77 5.07 6.37 -18.51
N ILE A 78 6.14 6.09 -19.26
CA ILE A 78 6.70 7.01 -20.26
C ILE A 78 5.68 7.29 -21.37
N GLU A 79 5.04 6.26 -21.92
CA GLU A 79 4.04 6.39 -22.99
C GLU A 79 2.88 7.30 -22.58
N TYR A 80 2.45 7.22 -21.32
CA TYR A 80 1.40 8.07 -20.76
C TYR A 80 1.92 9.38 -20.14
N GLY A 81 3.18 9.77 -20.39
CA GLY A 81 3.76 11.03 -19.90
C GLY A 81 3.79 11.13 -18.37
N ALA A 82 4.07 10.01 -17.70
CA ALA A 82 4.05 9.83 -16.25
C ALA A 82 2.74 10.28 -15.58
N ARG A 83 1.62 10.24 -16.30
CA ARG A 83 0.30 10.68 -15.81
C ARG A 83 -0.10 10.12 -14.44
N PRO A 84 0.18 8.85 -14.09
CA PRO A 84 -0.11 8.35 -12.75
C PRO A 84 0.60 9.14 -11.63
N LEU A 85 1.79 9.71 -11.88
CA LEU A 85 2.54 10.51 -10.91
C LEU A 85 2.19 12.00 -10.98
N THR A 86 2.08 12.57 -12.18
CA THR A 86 1.80 14.00 -12.38
C THR A 86 0.38 14.40 -11.97
N SER A 87 -0.56 13.45 -11.95
CA SER A 87 -1.94 13.69 -11.50
C SER A 87 -2.10 13.75 -9.98
N ILE A 88 -1.14 13.25 -9.22
CA ILE A 88 -1.23 13.12 -7.75
C ILE A 88 -0.22 14.00 -7.00
N VAL A 89 0.91 14.34 -7.62
CA VAL A 89 1.90 15.27 -7.08
C VAL A 89 1.99 16.47 -8.03
N PRO A 90 1.57 17.68 -7.58
CA PRO A 90 1.63 18.87 -8.41
C PRO A 90 3.05 19.24 -8.82
N GLU A 91 3.21 19.82 -10.02
CA GLU A 91 4.52 20.24 -10.56
C GLU A 91 5.31 21.17 -9.62
N ARG A 92 4.60 22.04 -8.89
CA ARG A 92 5.20 22.95 -7.90
C ARG A 92 5.85 22.23 -6.70
N VAL A 93 5.50 20.97 -6.46
CA VAL A 93 6.07 20.13 -5.41
C VAL A 93 7.22 19.32 -6.00
N PHE A 94 6.95 18.57 -7.06
CA PHE A 94 7.98 17.83 -7.80
C PHE A 94 7.68 17.89 -9.29
N ASN A 95 8.61 18.47 -10.06
CA ASN A 95 8.44 18.65 -11.49
C ASN A 95 8.91 17.41 -12.25
N TYR A 96 7.97 16.53 -12.62
CA TYR A 96 8.25 15.35 -13.46
C TYR A 96 8.51 15.71 -14.93
N SER A 97 8.04 16.87 -15.40
CA SER A 97 8.16 17.31 -16.80
C SER A 97 9.58 17.72 -17.18
N LYS A 98 10.50 17.84 -16.21
CA LYS A 98 11.92 18.14 -16.45
C LYS A 98 12.75 16.92 -16.88
N TYR A 99 12.17 15.73 -16.83
CA TYR A 99 12.84 14.46 -17.11
C TYR A 99 12.54 14.01 -18.54
N GLU A 100 13.58 13.65 -19.27
CA GLU A 100 13.46 13.02 -20.58
C GLU A 100 13.17 11.51 -20.42
N PRO A 101 12.66 10.80 -21.45
CA PRO A 101 12.34 9.37 -21.36
C PRO A 101 13.48 8.51 -20.80
N GLU A 102 14.73 8.81 -21.09
CA GLU A 102 15.89 8.06 -20.60
C GLU A 102 16.10 8.24 -19.09
N ASP A 103 15.73 9.39 -18.53
CA ASP A 103 15.86 9.66 -17.10
C ASP A 103 14.89 8.81 -16.25
N TYR A 104 13.83 8.30 -16.86
CA TYR A 104 12.87 7.42 -16.20
C TYR A 104 13.45 6.03 -15.89
N TYR A 105 14.59 5.66 -16.47
CA TYR A 105 15.31 4.42 -16.15
C TYR A 105 16.22 4.56 -14.91
N GLY A 106 15.71 5.20 -13.86
CA GLY A 106 16.32 5.22 -12.53
C GLY A 106 16.64 6.60 -11.98
N LYS A 107 16.99 7.57 -12.83
CA LYS A 107 17.38 8.92 -12.39
C LYS A 107 16.20 9.64 -11.74
N MET A 108 15.03 9.64 -12.37
CA MET A 108 13.82 10.25 -11.84
C MET A 108 13.44 9.64 -10.48
N GLN A 109 13.52 8.32 -10.34
CA GLN A 109 13.21 7.60 -9.11
C GLN A 109 14.18 7.97 -7.99
N LYS A 110 15.49 8.03 -8.29
CA LYS A 110 16.52 8.46 -7.34
C LYS A 110 16.26 9.88 -6.87
N ASP A 111 16.05 10.81 -7.80
CA ASP A 111 15.78 12.21 -7.49
C ASP A 111 14.48 12.38 -6.67
N PHE A 112 13.42 11.64 -7.00
CA PHE A 112 12.17 11.66 -6.24
C PHE A 112 12.34 11.09 -4.83
N THR A 113 13.16 10.04 -4.66
CA THR A 113 13.55 9.53 -3.34
C THR A 113 14.35 10.57 -2.54
N ILE A 114 15.37 11.20 -3.13
CA ILE A 114 16.18 12.24 -2.46
C ILE A 114 15.27 13.39 -2.04
N PHE A 115 14.42 13.87 -2.94
CA PHE A 115 13.45 14.93 -2.64
C PHE A 115 12.54 14.55 -1.46
N SER A 116 12.03 13.32 -1.43
CA SER A 116 11.17 12.82 -0.36
C SER A 116 11.88 12.78 1.00
N ILE A 117 13.18 12.51 1.01
CA ILE A 117 14.02 12.53 2.21
C ILE A 117 14.27 13.96 2.69
N GLU A 118 14.55 14.87 1.76
CA GLU A 118 14.87 16.27 2.06
C GLU A 118 13.64 17.12 2.40
N ASN A 119 12.44 16.68 1.99
CA ASN A 119 11.19 17.41 2.15
C ASN A 119 10.14 16.55 2.89
N PRO A 120 10.40 16.12 4.13
CA PRO A 120 9.56 15.16 4.85
C PRO A 120 8.13 15.66 5.07
N ASP A 121 7.91 16.98 5.18
CA ASP A 121 6.59 17.58 5.39
C ASP A 121 5.60 17.31 4.25
N THR A 122 6.09 16.99 3.04
CA THR A 122 5.25 16.60 1.90
C THR A 122 4.42 15.35 2.20
N GLN A 123 4.86 14.50 3.13
CA GLN A 123 4.13 13.33 3.61
C GLN A 123 2.88 13.68 4.43
N LEU A 124 2.77 14.91 4.96
CA LEU A 124 1.57 15.41 5.64
C LEU A 124 0.54 15.99 4.66
N GLU A 125 0.94 16.20 3.40
CA GLU A 125 0.08 16.77 2.36
C GLU A 125 -0.38 15.73 1.33
N TYR A 126 0.51 14.90 0.79
CA TYR A 126 0.21 14.03 -0.36
C TYR A 126 0.43 12.54 -0.04
N ALA A 127 -0.58 11.72 -0.37
CA ALA A 127 -0.52 10.26 -0.21
C ALA A 127 0.65 9.62 -0.96
N GLN A 128 1.07 10.19 -2.09
CA GLN A 128 2.12 9.61 -2.92
C GLN A 128 3.43 9.41 -2.15
N PHE A 129 3.79 10.36 -1.29
CA PHE A 129 4.99 10.25 -0.44
C PHE A 129 4.79 9.22 0.69
N ASN A 130 3.56 9.02 1.16
CA ASN A 130 3.26 8.00 2.16
C ASN A 130 3.39 6.58 1.59
N VAL A 131 2.98 6.37 0.35
CA VAL A 131 2.97 5.03 -0.27
C VAL A 131 4.23 4.71 -1.07
N GLN A 132 5.16 5.65 -1.25
CA GLN A 132 6.38 5.37 -1.99
C GLN A 132 7.24 4.30 -1.27
N ARG A 133 7.54 3.21 -1.98
CA ARG A 133 8.37 2.10 -1.52
C ARG A 133 9.70 2.08 -2.28
N TRP A 134 10.55 3.07 -2.03
CA TRP A 134 11.86 3.08 -2.66
C TRP A 134 12.76 1.96 -2.10
N PRO A 135 13.70 1.45 -2.89
CA PRO A 135 14.31 0.15 -2.63
C PRO A 135 15.52 0.17 -1.69
N GLN A 136 16.05 1.34 -1.33
CA GLN A 136 17.07 1.42 -0.29
C GLN A 136 16.37 1.37 1.07
N PHE A 137 16.36 0.19 1.70
CA PHE A 137 15.52 -0.11 2.86
C PHE A 137 15.79 0.80 4.07
N GLY A 138 17.07 1.07 4.37
CA GLY A 138 17.44 1.86 5.55
C GLY A 138 16.87 3.27 5.55
N SER A 139 17.05 4.00 4.44
CA SER A 139 16.49 5.34 4.24
C SER A 139 14.96 5.29 4.15
N TRP A 140 14.39 4.28 3.52
CA TRP A 140 12.94 4.13 3.42
C TRP A 140 12.28 3.92 4.78
N SER A 141 12.74 2.92 5.53
CA SER A 141 12.19 2.55 6.84
C SER A 141 12.33 3.66 7.89
N THR A 142 13.35 4.51 7.77
CA THR A 142 13.60 5.63 8.69
C THR A 142 12.88 6.92 8.31
N THR A 143 12.63 7.15 7.02
CA THR A 143 12.16 8.45 6.52
C THR A 143 10.69 8.46 6.12
N ASN A 144 10.17 7.37 5.56
CA ASN A 144 8.76 7.28 5.24
C ASN A 144 7.96 7.10 6.55
N GLN A 145 7.07 8.05 6.83
CA GLN A 145 6.32 8.20 8.08
C GLN A 145 5.03 7.38 8.11
N PHE A 146 4.73 6.62 7.05
CA PHE A 146 3.49 5.88 6.94
C PHE A 146 3.73 4.40 6.61
N LEU A 147 4.22 4.07 5.41
CA LEU A 147 4.26 2.68 4.96
C LEU A 147 5.14 1.77 5.87
N PRO A 148 6.35 2.18 6.31
CA PRO A 148 7.13 1.42 7.29
C PRO A 148 6.43 1.26 8.65
N VAL A 149 5.60 2.22 9.06
CA VAL A 149 4.88 2.20 10.34
C VAL A 149 3.83 1.09 10.33
N TYR A 150 2.99 1.06 9.29
CA TYR A 150 1.96 0.02 9.17
C TYR A 150 2.55 -1.33 8.74
N ASN A 151 3.70 -1.36 8.07
CA ASN A 151 4.45 -2.60 7.87
C ASN A 151 5.25 -3.02 9.11
N ASN A 152 5.21 -2.27 10.22
CA ASN A 152 5.96 -2.54 11.45
C ASN A 152 7.47 -2.78 11.23
N VAL A 153 8.05 -2.07 10.27
CA VAL A 153 9.49 -2.13 9.94
C VAL A 153 10.22 -0.81 10.21
N ASN A 154 9.49 0.21 10.68
CA ASN A 154 10.08 1.44 11.16
C ASN A 154 10.97 1.17 12.39
N PRO A 155 12.15 1.78 12.51
CA PRO A 155 13.01 1.56 13.67
C PRO A 155 12.45 2.27 14.90
N CYS A 156 12.48 1.58 16.05
CA CYS A 156 12.26 2.19 17.36
C CYS A 156 13.61 2.55 18.00
N LEU A 157 13.81 3.83 18.32
CA LEU A 157 15.03 4.28 19.00
C LEU A 157 15.14 3.66 20.39
N PRO A 158 16.36 3.40 20.91
CA PRO A 158 16.55 2.91 22.27
C PRO A 158 15.83 3.80 23.30
N GLY A 159 15.01 3.19 24.16
CA GLY A 159 14.20 3.89 25.16
C GLY A 159 12.85 4.44 24.66
N ASN A 160 12.48 4.22 23.40
CA ASN A 160 11.16 4.57 22.89
C ASN A 160 10.16 3.41 23.09
N ASP A 161 9.77 3.20 24.34
CA ASP A 161 8.82 2.12 24.72
C ASP A 161 7.45 2.28 24.04
N GLN A 162 7.04 3.51 23.75
CA GLN A 162 5.80 3.81 23.03
C GLN A 162 5.84 3.25 21.60
N CYS A 163 6.96 3.44 20.88
CA CYS A 163 7.12 2.90 19.52
C CYS A 163 7.00 1.37 19.50
N ILE A 164 7.65 0.69 20.46
CA ILE A 164 7.59 -0.77 20.60
C ILE A 164 6.16 -1.21 20.94
N GLY A 165 5.51 -0.52 21.89
CA GLY A 165 4.11 -0.76 22.25
C GLY A 165 3.17 -0.59 21.06
N ASP A 166 3.39 0.41 20.22
CA ASP A 166 2.61 0.66 19.01
C ASP A 166 2.80 -0.42 17.94
N GLN A 167 4.03 -0.92 17.75
CA GLN A 167 4.27 -2.07 16.87
C GLN A 167 3.52 -3.32 17.34
N HIS A 168 3.61 -3.63 18.64
CA HIS A 168 2.86 -4.75 19.23
C HIS A 168 1.35 -4.58 19.10
N ARG A 169 0.85 -3.36 19.31
CA ARG A 169 -0.57 -3.02 19.18
C ARG A 169 -1.06 -3.22 17.75
N ARG A 170 -0.37 -2.70 16.74
CA ARG A 170 -0.74 -2.87 15.33
C ARG A 170 -0.79 -4.34 14.94
N LYS A 171 0.24 -5.13 15.30
CA LYS A 171 0.25 -6.57 15.08
C LYS A 171 -0.91 -7.28 15.77
N THR A 172 -1.17 -6.96 17.03
CA THR A 172 -2.27 -7.55 17.81
C THR A 172 -3.62 -7.24 17.19
N ASN A 173 -3.81 -6.01 16.72
CA ASN A 173 -5.05 -5.59 16.08
C ASN A 173 -5.25 -6.26 14.72
N PHE A 174 -4.24 -6.26 13.85
CA PHE A 174 -4.32 -6.97 12.57
C PHE A 174 -4.72 -8.45 12.75
N LEU A 175 -4.16 -9.12 13.76
CA LEU A 175 -4.44 -10.52 14.08
C LEU A 175 -5.82 -10.79 14.70
N LYS A 176 -6.64 -9.77 14.97
CA LYS A 176 -8.06 -9.97 15.32
C LYS A 176 -8.94 -10.32 14.12
N LEU A 177 -8.49 -10.03 12.89
CA LEU A 177 -9.19 -10.42 11.67
C LEU A 177 -9.30 -11.95 11.59
N GLU A 178 -10.49 -12.48 11.36
CA GLU A 178 -10.69 -13.88 11.02
C GLU A 178 -10.06 -14.16 9.65
N GLU A 179 -10.35 -13.30 8.67
CA GLU A 179 -9.86 -13.41 7.29
C GLU A 179 -9.41 -12.05 6.72
N ALA A 180 -8.41 -12.06 5.84
CA ALA A 180 -8.03 -10.91 5.05
C ALA A 180 -7.82 -11.32 3.58
N HIS A 181 -8.56 -10.67 2.68
CA HIS A 181 -8.57 -10.92 1.25
C HIS A 181 -7.93 -9.76 0.52
N PHE A 182 -6.90 -10.04 -0.26
CA PHE A 182 -6.16 -9.05 -1.03
C PHE A 182 -6.28 -9.38 -2.51
N PHE A 183 -6.86 -8.46 -3.28
CA PHE A 183 -7.10 -8.62 -4.70
C PHE A 183 -6.12 -7.78 -5.50
N ALA A 184 -5.57 -8.39 -6.55
CA ALA A 184 -4.66 -7.74 -7.48
C ALA A 184 -4.95 -8.19 -8.92
N SER A 185 -4.44 -7.45 -9.89
CA SER A 185 -4.52 -7.82 -11.30
C SER A 185 -3.23 -7.49 -12.04
N PRO A 186 -2.71 -8.38 -12.91
CA PRO A 186 -1.57 -8.07 -13.77
C PRO A 186 -1.84 -6.96 -14.78
N VAL A 187 -3.11 -6.63 -15.04
CA VAL A 187 -3.53 -5.53 -15.93
C VAL A 187 -3.95 -4.28 -15.15
N ASP A 188 -3.62 -4.18 -13.87
CA ASP A 188 -3.80 -2.95 -13.10
C ASP A 188 -2.94 -1.83 -13.73
N ASP A 189 -3.59 -0.75 -14.10
CA ASP A 189 -3.04 0.38 -14.84
C ASP A 189 -2.70 1.58 -13.94
N ALA A 190 -2.80 1.42 -12.62
CA ALA A 190 -2.48 2.46 -11.64
C ALA A 190 -1.37 2.03 -10.66
N ILE A 191 -1.44 0.79 -10.14
CA ILE A 191 -0.52 0.29 -9.11
C ILE A 191 0.63 -0.47 -9.75
N MET A 192 1.85 -0.01 -9.49
CA MET A 192 3.07 -0.50 -10.14
C MET A 192 4.17 -0.59 -9.08
N PRO A 193 4.63 -1.81 -8.75
CA PRO A 193 4.20 -3.10 -9.33
C PRO A 193 2.82 -3.52 -8.80
N TRP A 194 1.99 -4.15 -9.65
CA TRP A 194 0.63 -4.58 -9.26
C TRP A 194 0.67 -5.62 -8.13
N GLU A 195 1.77 -6.38 -8.01
CA GLU A 195 2.03 -7.34 -6.95
C GLU A 195 2.07 -6.67 -5.56
N SER A 196 2.29 -5.35 -5.50
CA SER A 196 2.17 -4.58 -4.25
C SER A 196 0.80 -4.73 -3.59
N CYS A 197 -0.24 -4.96 -4.40
CA CYS A 197 -1.59 -5.22 -3.90
C CYS A 197 -1.72 -6.50 -3.08
N ILE A 198 -0.79 -7.42 -3.25
CA ILE A 198 -0.66 -8.70 -2.54
C ILE A 198 0.71 -8.82 -1.87
N PHE A 199 1.23 -7.70 -1.38
CA PHE A 199 2.46 -7.58 -0.58
C PHE A 199 3.79 -7.89 -1.31
N GLY A 200 3.78 -8.08 -2.63
CA GLY A 200 5.02 -8.10 -3.42
C GLY A 200 5.70 -6.73 -3.46
N ARG A 201 6.99 -6.70 -3.78
CA ARG A 201 7.75 -5.45 -3.99
C ARG A 201 8.98 -5.68 -4.85
N TYR A 202 9.58 -4.61 -5.36
CA TYR A 202 10.89 -4.70 -5.99
C TYR A 202 11.99 -5.12 -5.01
N THR A 203 13.05 -5.74 -5.53
CA THR A 203 14.29 -6.02 -4.79
C THR A 203 14.91 -4.75 -4.23
N GLU A 204 15.54 -4.90 -3.06
CA GLU A 204 16.21 -3.80 -2.36
C GLU A 204 17.61 -3.54 -2.93
N VAL A 205 18.18 -2.39 -2.59
CA VAL A 205 19.57 -2.02 -2.87
C VAL A 205 20.26 -1.47 -1.63
N ASP A 206 21.59 -1.49 -1.65
CA ASP A 206 22.40 -1.10 -0.50
C ASP A 206 22.53 0.41 -0.40
N THR A 207 22.63 1.10 -1.55
CA THR A 207 22.85 2.55 -1.61
C THR A 207 21.75 3.29 -2.39
N LEU A 208 21.61 4.59 -2.12
CA LEU A 208 20.68 5.44 -2.90
C LEU A 208 21.11 5.56 -4.37
N GLU A 209 22.41 5.46 -4.65
CA GLU A 209 22.94 5.53 -6.01
C GLU A 209 22.50 4.33 -6.86
N GLU A 210 22.40 3.16 -6.24
CA GLU A 210 21.90 1.94 -6.87
C GLU A 210 20.39 2.00 -7.21
N ILE A 211 19.65 3.01 -6.74
CA ILE A 211 18.30 3.29 -7.26
C ILE A 211 18.35 3.52 -8.77
N GLU A 212 19.36 4.27 -9.22
CA GLU A 212 19.59 4.58 -10.62
C GLU A 212 20.46 3.52 -11.30
N THR A 213 21.66 3.25 -10.77
CA THR A 213 22.65 2.43 -11.48
C THR A 213 22.27 0.95 -11.62
N ALA A 214 21.42 0.43 -10.72
CA ALA A 214 20.91 -0.93 -10.77
C ALA A 214 19.42 -1.01 -11.14
N PHE A 215 18.84 0.07 -11.68
CA PHE A 215 17.40 0.16 -11.98
C PHE A 215 16.89 -1.04 -12.77
N ILE A 216 17.52 -1.37 -13.90
CA ILE A 216 17.09 -2.43 -14.82
C ILE A 216 17.19 -3.84 -14.22
N ASN A 217 18.03 -4.04 -13.20
CA ASN A 217 18.25 -5.33 -12.57
C ASN A 217 17.17 -5.66 -11.52
N ARG A 218 16.27 -4.72 -11.24
CA ARG A 218 15.23 -4.89 -10.22
C ARG A 218 14.17 -5.87 -10.69
N THR A 219 13.91 -6.86 -9.83
CA THR A 219 12.84 -7.82 -10.01
C THR A 219 11.83 -7.67 -8.87
N VAL A 220 10.59 -8.09 -9.11
CA VAL A 220 9.57 -8.13 -8.08
C VAL A 220 9.70 -9.46 -7.33
N ILE A 221 9.80 -9.40 -6.01
CA ILE A 221 9.73 -10.57 -5.13
C ILE A 221 8.31 -10.72 -4.59
N ASN A 222 7.93 -11.97 -4.31
CA ASN A 222 6.62 -12.27 -3.72
C ASN A 222 6.60 -11.94 -2.22
N MET A 223 5.40 -11.94 -1.64
CA MET A 223 5.17 -11.68 -0.22
C MET A 223 6.03 -12.54 0.73
N LYS A 224 6.23 -13.83 0.45
CA LYS A 224 6.92 -14.76 1.36
C LYS A 224 8.42 -14.50 1.46
N ASP A 225 8.98 -13.84 0.46
CA ASP A 225 10.40 -13.46 0.40
C ASP A 225 10.68 -12.08 1.03
N THR A 226 9.65 -11.33 1.44
CA THR A 226 9.84 -10.02 2.07
C THR A 226 10.27 -10.13 3.53
N LEU A 227 10.87 -9.07 4.07
CA LEU A 227 11.20 -9.01 5.51
C LEU A 227 9.92 -9.04 6.35
N GLU A 228 8.87 -8.35 5.90
CA GLU A 228 7.61 -8.22 6.62
C GLU A 228 6.98 -9.58 6.95
N TYR A 229 6.99 -10.51 5.99
CA TYR A 229 6.48 -11.86 6.15
C TYR A 229 7.45 -12.76 6.91
N ARG A 230 8.73 -12.77 6.55
CA ARG A 230 9.74 -13.64 7.18
C ARG A 230 9.90 -13.38 8.68
N ASP A 231 9.81 -12.12 9.08
CA ASP A 231 9.93 -11.72 10.49
C ASP A 231 8.56 -11.55 11.17
N ASP A 232 7.47 -11.74 10.41
CA ASP A 232 6.09 -11.62 10.88
C ASP A 232 5.80 -10.30 11.60
N THR A 233 6.33 -9.21 11.04
CA THR A 233 6.40 -7.87 11.64
C THR A 233 5.05 -7.31 12.12
N PHE A 234 3.99 -7.53 11.36
CA PHE A 234 2.61 -7.13 11.71
C PHE A 234 1.62 -8.30 11.76
N GLY A 235 2.09 -9.56 11.70
CA GLY A 235 1.23 -10.74 11.80
C GLY A 235 0.79 -11.35 10.47
N LEU A 236 1.35 -10.93 9.33
CA LEU A 236 0.98 -11.45 8.01
C LEU A 236 1.24 -12.95 7.87
N ARG A 237 2.40 -13.45 8.33
CA ARG A 237 2.71 -14.88 8.30
C ARG A 237 1.83 -15.64 9.28
N THR A 238 1.63 -15.10 10.49
CA THR A 238 0.72 -15.73 11.46
C THR A 238 -0.70 -15.86 10.91
N LEU A 239 -1.19 -14.87 10.16
CA LEU A 239 -2.51 -14.93 9.50
C LEU A 239 -2.53 -15.96 8.36
N ASP A 240 -1.47 -16.04 7.55
CA ASP A 240 -1.32 -17.05 6.48
C ASP A 240 -1.30 -18.47 7.05
N GLU A 241 -0.45 -18.73 8.04
CA GLU A 241 -0.26 -20.07 8.62
C GLU A 241 -1.52 -20.61 9.30
N ARG A 242 -2.37 -19.73 9.85
CA ARG A 242 -3.68 -20.12 10.41
C ARG A 242 -4.81 -20.20 9.36
N GLY A 243 -4.50 -19.97 8.09
CA GLY A 243 -5.44 -20.08 6.97
C GLY A 243 -6.37 -18.89 6.76
N GLY A 244 -6.10 -17.75 7.40
CA GLY A 244 -6.93 -16.54 7.30
C GLY A 244 -6.45 -15.52 6.26
N LEU A 245 -5.36 -15.78 5.53
CA LEU A 245 -4.86 -14.89 4.48
C LEU A 245 -5.23 -15.45 3.09
N HIS A 246 -5.86 -14.62 2.27
CA HIS A 246 -6.25 -15.00 0.91
C HIS A 246 -5.75 -13.97 -0.10
N LEU A 247 -4.88 -14.40 -1.02
CA LEU A 247 -4.37 -13.58 -2.12
C LEU A 247 -5.08 -13.99 -3.42
N HIS A 248 -5.74 -13.02 -4.06
CA HIS A 248 -6.56 -13.23 -5.25
C HIS A 248 -5.96 -12.48 -6.43
N VAL A 249 -5.60 -13.20 -7.49
CA VAL A 249 -5.09 -12.59 -8.73
C VAL A 249 -6.13 -12.78 -9.82
N ALA A 250 -6.79 -11.68 -10.21
CA ALA A 250 -7.74 -11.66 -11.32
C ALA A 250 -7.02 -11.20 -12.60
N PRO A 251 -7.01 -11.99 -13.69
CA PRO A 251 -6.11 -11.72 -14.82
C PRO A 251 -6.50 -10.49 -15.67
N ASN A 252 -7.77 -10.10 -15.70
CA ASN A 252 -8.30 -9.10 -16.64
C ASN A 252 -9.16 -8.03 -15.93
N VAL A 253 -8.70 -7.49 -14.81
CA VAL A 253 -9.44 -6.49 -14.01
C VAL A 253 -8.58 -5.24 -13.86
N THR A 254 -8.89 -4.21 -14.62
CA THR A 254 -8.27 -2.89 -14.54
C THR A 254 -8.53 -2.21 -13.18
N HIS A 255 -7.75 -1.19 -12.83
CA HIS A 255 -7.73 -0.66 -11.48
C HIS A 255 -9.10 -0.15 -10.99
N SER A 256 -9.85 0.57 -11.83
CA SER A 256 -11.15 1.10 -11.43
C SER A 256 -12.27 0.06 -11.50
N CYS A 257 -12.10 -1.00 -12.30
CA CYS A 257 -13.12 -2.02 -12.51
C CYS A 257 -13.47 -2.82 -11.24
N TRP A 258 -12.61 -2.78 -10.23
CA TRP A 258 -12.90 -3.29 -8.89
C TRP A 258 -14.10 -2.62 -8.20
N CYS A 259 -14.46 -1.38 -8.58
CA CYS A 259 -15.53 -0.63 -7.91
C CYS A 259 -16.48 0.14 -8.85
N VAL A 260 -16.12 0.32 -10.13
CA VAL A 260 -16.95 1.06 -11.10
C VAL A 260 -16.86 0.43 -12.50
N ASP A 261 -17.82 0.74 -13.35
CA ASP A 261 -17.76 0.35 -14.76
C ASP A 261 -16.68 1.13 -15.52
N GLU A 262 -15.94 0.44 -16.38
CA GLU A 262 -15.02 1.03 -17.35
C GLU A 262 -15.40 0.64 -18.79
N LYS A 263 -14.66 1.17 -19.77
CA LYS A 263 -14.96 0.97 -21.20
C LYS A 263 -14.91 -0.50 -21.61
N TYR A 264 -13.95 -1.25 -21.06
CA TYR A 264 -13.68 -2.65 -21.43
C TYR A 264 -13.86 -3.64 -20.27
N CYS A 265 -14.29 -3.16 -19.11
CA CYS A 265 -14.49 -3.98 -17.92
C CYS A 265 -15.75 -3.51 -17.17
N LYS A 266 -16.58 -4.44 -16.72
CA LYS A 266 -17.85 -4.17 -16.02
C LYS A 266 -17.74 -4.64 -14.59
N TRP A 267 -18.19 -3.80 -13.65
CA TRP A 267 -18.03 -4.06 -12.22
C TRP A 267 -18.85 -5.27 -11.77
N ALA A 268 -20.11 -5.39 -12.20
CA ALA A 268 -21.00 -6.45 -11.73
C ALA A 268 -20.45 -7.88 -11.99
N PRO A 269 -19.95 -8.23 -13.20
CA PRO A 269 -19.25 -9.50 -13.41
C PRO A 269 -18.03 -9.72 -12.50
N VAL A 270 -17.23 -8.67 -12.26
CA VAL A 270 -16.07 -8.75 -11.36
C VAL A 270 -16.53 -9.02 -9.92
N TYR A 271 -17.56 -8.31 -9.46
CA TYR A 271 -18.14 -8.49 -8.14
C TYR A 271 -18.69 -9.92 -7.97
N ASP A 272 -19.53 -10.38 -8.89
CA ASP A 272 -20.17 -11.70 -8.81
C ASP A 272 -19.14 -12.85 -8.81
N GLN A 273 -18.07 -12.71 -9.59
CA GLN A 273 -17.04 -13.73 -9.73
C GLN A 273 -16.07 -13.76 -8.55
N TYR A 274 -15.61 -12.60 -8.08
CA TYR A 274 -14.46 -12.51 -7.17
C TYR A 274 -14.83 -12.06 -5.75
N ILE A 275 -15.81 -11.16 -5.61
CA ILE A 275 -16.11 -10.51 -4.33
C ILE A 275 -17.28 -11.20 -3.64
N TYR A 276 -18.40 -11.41 -4.34
CA TYR A 276 -19.61 -12.01 -3.75
C TYR A 276 -19.37 -13.37 -3.06
N PRO A 277 -18.56 -14.31 -3.62
CA PRO A 277 -18.34 -15.61 -2.99
C PRO A 277 -17.68 -15.56 -1.61
N ILE A 278 -16.96 -14.48 -1.28
CA ILE A 278 -16.23 -14.32 -0.01
C ILE A 278 -17.01 -13.51 1.04
N LEU A 279 -18.23 -13.07 0.73
CA LEU A 279 -19.08 -12.31 1.67
C LEU A 279 -19.99 -13.19 2.52
N ASN A 280 -20.14 -14.45 2.15
CA ASN A 280 -20.97 -15.42 2.87
C ASN A 280 -20.23 -16.06 4.04
#